data_AF-A0A8X6RHP6-F1
#
_entry.id   AF-A0A8X6RHP6-F1
#
_cell.length_a   1.000
_cell.length_b   1.000
_cell.length_c   1.000
_cell.angle_alpha   90.00
_cell.angle_beta   90.00
_cell.angle_gamma   90.00
#
_symmetry.space_group_name_H-M   'P 1'
#
loop_
_entity.id
_entity.type
_entity.pdbx_description
1 polymer ?
#
loop_
_entity_poly.entity_id
_entity_poly.type
_entity_poly.pdbx_seq_one_letter_code
_entity_poly.pdbx_strand_id
1 'polypeptide(L)'
;MLSHAFRLVDTPMWTGFNSKIMIDDSPQQLISYLTPINESPTSNAVVLATMQQCMSVLQELSQEYMQVTYDLAIAKIALQIQATENNTFQKLFIHLGAFHIMMSYFKAIGKVINDCGLCGIFNCNQLKT
;
A
#
# COMPACT_ATOMS: atom_id res chain seq x y z
N MET A 1 18.31 12.05 -8.02
CA MET A 1 18.08 13.51 -8.04
C MET A 1 19.26 14.26 -8.64
N LEU A 2 20.52 13.89 -8.36
CA LEU A 2 21.70 14.61 -8.88
C LEU A 2 21.76 14.66 -10.41
N SER A 3 21.53 13.55 -11.12
CA SER A 3 21.52 13.55 -12.60
C SER A 3 20.44 14.48 -13.20
N HIS A 4 19.26 14.53 -12.57
CA HIS A 4 18.20 15.47 -12.94
C HIS A 4 18.57 16.93 -12.60
N ALA A 5 19.13 17.18 -11.40
CA ALA A 5 19.56 18.51 -10.96
C ALA A 5 20.67 19.08 -11.86
N PHE A 6 21.58 18.23 -12.34
CA PHE A 6 22.67 18.61 -13.24
C PHE A 6 22.32 18.47 -14.73
N ARG A 7 21.06 18.11 -15.07
CA ARG A 7 20.57 17.95 -16.45
C ARG A 7 21.47 17.05 -17.31
N LEU A 8 22.03 16.01 -16.72
CA LEU A 8 22.87 15.05 -17.43
C LEU A 8 22.00 14.27 -18.42
N VAL A 9 22.29 14.42 -19.72
CA VAL A 9 21.63 13.70 -20.80
C VAL A 9 22.07 12.23 -20.75
N ASP A 10 21.19 11.30 -21.10
CA ASP A 10 21.42 9.84 -21.18
C ASP A 10 21.82 9.11 -19.89
N THR A 11 21.85 9.79 -18.74
CA THR A 11 22.11 9.14 -17.45
C THR A 11 20.79 8.75 -16.78
N PRO A 12 20.41 7.46 -16.76
CA PRO A 12 19.17 7.06 -16.12
C PRO A 12 19.23 7.32 -14.61
N MET A 13 18.11 7.78 -14.04
CA MET A 13 17.93 7.78 -12.58
C MET A 13 17.78 6.35 -12.06
N TRP A 14 17.80 6.17 -10.73
CA TRP A 14 17.71 4.86 -10.07
C TRP A 14 16.70 3.90 -10.74
N THR A 15 15.44 4.31 -10.92
CA THR A 15 14.42 3.48 -11.55
C THR A 15 14.79 3.09 -12.97
N GLY A 16 15.18 4.04 -13.82
CA GLY A 16 15.54 3.77 -15.20
C GLY A 16 16.80 2.92 -15.35
N PHE A 17 17.75 3.02 -14.43
CA PHE A 17 18.93 2.15 -14.41
C PHE A 17 18.52 0.72 -14.10
N ASN A 18 17.72 0.52 -13.04
CA ASN A 18 17.22 -0.79 -12.66
C ASN A 18 16.36 -1.41 -13.78
N SER A 19 15.48 -0.65 -14.43
CA SER A 19 14.69 -1.14 -15.56
C SER A 19 15.54 -1.58 -16.76
N LYS A 20 16.74 -1.01 -16.96
CA LYS A 20 17.63 -1.41 -18.07
C LYS A 20 18.39 -2.71 -17.79
N ILE A 21 18.66 -3.02 -16.52
CA ILE A 21 19.41 -4.22 -16.12
C ILE A 21 18.49 -5.35 -15.66
N MET A 22 17.24 -5.05 -15.32
CA MET A 22 16.25 -6.03 -14.91
C MET A 22 15.78 -6.81 -16.14
N ILE A 23 15.94 -8.13 -16.08
CA ILE A 23 15.26 -9.04 -16.99
C ILE A 23 13.91 -9.36 -16.33
N ASP A 24 12.82 -8.92 -16.94
CA ASP A 24 11.47 -9.24 -16.47
C ASP A 24 10.97 -10.49 -17.18
N ASP A 25 10.98 -11.61 -16.45
CA ASP A 25 10.43 -12.90 -16.86
C ASP A 25 9.02 -13.13 -16.27
N SER A 26 8.42 -12.10 -15.66
CA SER A 26 7.09 -12.18 -15.07
C SER A 26 6.02 -12.41 -16.16
N PRO A 27 4.97 -13.21 -15.87
CA PRO A 27 3.85 -13.33 -16.79
C PRO A 27 3.14 -12.00 -16.97
N GLN A 28 2.68 -11.72 -18.18
CA GLN A 28 1.89 -10.53 -18.48
C GLN A 28 0.62 -10.51 -17.61
N GLN A 29 0.39 -9.39 -16.93
CA GLN A 29 -0.75 -9.20 -16.05
C GLN A 29 -1.87 -8.43 -16.77
N LEU A 30 -3.13 -8.86 -16.58
CA LEU A 30 -4.31 -8.12 -17.01
C LEU A 30 -4.83 -7.30 -15.84
N ILE A 31 -4.95 -5.99 -16.02
CA ILE A 31 -5.51 -5.08 -15.03
C ILE A 31 -6.92 -4.68 -15.46
N SER A 32 -7.88 -4.92 -14.58
CA SER A 32 -9.28 -4.56 -14.76
C SER A 32 -9.78 -3.76 -13.57
N TYR A 33 -10.80 -2.93 -13.81
CA TYR A 33 -11.44 -2.12 -12.79
C TYR A 33 -12.87 -2.58 -12.58
N LEU A 34 -13.28 -2.73 -11.32
CA LEU A 34 -14.67 -2.96 -10.95
C LEU A 34 -15.41 -1.63 -10.85
N THR A 35 -16.74 -1.69 -11.04
CA THR A 35 -17.61 -0.52 -10.86
C THR A 35 -17.54 -0.04 -9.40
N PRO A 36 -17.20 1.23 -9.14
CA PRO A 36 -17.18 1.78 -7.80
C PRO A 36 -18.57 1.74 -7.16
N ILE A 37 -18.61 1.45 -5.85
CA ILE A 37 -19.84 1.53 -5.06
C ILE A 37 -20.00 2.98 -4.60
N ASN A 38 -21.12 3.62 -4.96
CA ASN A 38 -21.39 5.02 -4.64
C ASN A 38 -21.94 5.19 -3.21
N GLU A 39 -21.18 4.74 -2.23
CA GLU A 39 -21.50 4.80 -0.79
C GLU A 39 -20.23 4.98 0.04
N SER A 40 -20.39 5.28 1.33
CA SER A 40 -19.24 5.43 2.24
C SER A 40 -18.39 4.15 2.28
N PRO A 41 -17.07 4.22 2.02
CA PRO A 41 -16.20 3.05 1.98
C PRO A 41 -16.01 2.41 3.36
N THR A 42 -16.30 3.14 4.44
CA THR A 42 -16.26 2.66 5.83
C THR A 42 -17.60 2.12 6.33
N SER A 43 -18.62 2.02 5.46
CA SER A 43 -19.87 1.36 5.79
C SER A 43 -19.69 -0.16 5.78
N ASN A 44 -20.15 -0.86 6.83
CA ASN A 44 -20.07 -2.33 6.89
C ASN A 44 -20.66 -3.01 5.65
N ALA A 45 -21.77 -2.48 5.12
CA ALA A 45 -22.41 -3.03 3.93
C ALA A 45 -21.53 -2.92 2.68
N VAL A 46 -20.82 -1.79 2.54
CA VAL A 46 -19.89 -1.58 1.42
C VAL A 46 -18.68 -2.50 1.55
N VAL A 47 -18.08 -2.59 2.74
CA VAL A 47 -16.95 -3.50 2.98
C VAL A 47 -17.35 -4.95 2.69
N LEU A 48 -18.50 -5.40 3.21
CA LEU A 48 -19.02 -6.74 2.94
C LEU A 48 -19.25 -6.98 1.44
N ALA A 49 -19.87 -6.04 0.73
CA ALA A 49 -20.12 -6.15 -0.70
C ALA A 49 -18.80 -6.27 -1.50
N THR A 50 -17.76 -5.51 -1.13
CA THR A 50 -16.44 -5.64 -1.76
C THR A 50 -15.81 -7.01 -1.49
N MET A 51 -15.91 -7.54 -0.27
CA MET A 51 -15.40 -8.87 0.06
C MET A 51 -16.14 -9.98 -0.72
N GLN A 52 -17.47 -9.85 -0.88
CA GLN A 52 -18.26 -10.77 -1.69
C GLN A 52 -17.87 -10.70 -3.18
N GLN A 53 -17.67 -9.50 -3.73
CA GLN A 53 -17.14 -9.33 -5.09
C GLN A 53 -15.78 -10.02 -5.26
N CYS A 54 -14.88 -9.90 -4.28
CA CYS A 54 -13.59 -10.60 -4.32
C CYS A 54 -13.77 -12.12 -4.41
N MET A 55 -14.72 -12.70 -3.66
CA MET A 55 -15.01 -14.13 -3.75
C MET A 55 -15.56 -14.54 -5.12
N SER A 56 -16.44 -13.73 -5.72
CA SER A 56 -16.95 -13.97 -7.08
C SER A 56 -15.83 -13.92 -8.13
N VAL A 57 -14.94 -12.93 -8.04
CA VAL A 57 -13.78 -12.81 -8.94
C VAL A 57 -12.82 -13.97 -8.77
N LEU A 58 -12.58 -14.41 -7.53
CA LEU A 58 -11.75 -15.57 -7.22
C LEU A 58 -12.30 -16.84 -7.89
N GLN A 59 -13.63 -17.01 -7.90
CA GLN A 59 -14.29 -18.10 -8.59
C GLN A 59 -14.18 -17.97 -10.13
N GLU A 60 -14.41 -16.79 -10.68
CA GLU A 60 -14.32 -16.52 -12.13
C GLU A 60 -12.91 -16.77 -12.68
N LEU A 61 -11.89 -16.36 -11.94
CA LEU A 61 -10.48 -16.53 -12.31
C LEU A 61 -9.92 -17.91 -11.94
N SER A 62 -10.71 -18.79 -11.32
CA SER A 62 -10.27 -20.09 -10.81
C SER A 62 -9.01 -20.00 -9.92
N GLN A 63 -8.92 -18.94 -9.11
CA GLN A 63 -7.83 -18.74 -8.18
C GLN A 63 -8.17 -19.36 -6.82
N GLU A 64 -7.17 -19.85 -6.09
CA GLU A 64 -7.40 -20.45 -4.76
C GLU A 64 -7.51 -19.39 -3.66
N TYR A 65 -6.72 -18.31 -3.79
CA TYR A 65 -6.63 -17.23 -2.82
C TYR A 65 -6.58 -15.88 -3.52
N MET A 66 -6.98 -14.83 -2.81
CA MET A 66 -6.89 -13.45 -3.28
C MET A 66 -6.33 -12.55 -2.17
N GLN A 67 -5.40 -11.68 -2.55
CA GLN A 67 -4.88 -10.63 -1.67
C GLN A 67 -5.64 -9.34 -1.93
N VAL A 68 -6.17 -8.73 -0.87
CA VAL A 68 -6.88 -7.45 -0.92
C VAL A 68 -6.15 -6.44 -0.07
N THR A 69 -6.06 -5.21 -0.56
CA THR A 69 -5.37 -4.12 0.14
C THR A 69 -6.38 -3.04 0.52
N TYR A 70 -6.47 -2.75 1.81
CA TYR A 70 -7.37 -1.73 2.35
C TYR A 70 -6.61 -0.66 3.12
N ASP A 71 -7.22 0.51 3.27
CA ASP A 71 -6.80 1.45 4.30
C ASP A 71 -7.10 0.90 5.71
N LEU A 72 -6.56 1.55 6.74
CA LEU A 72 -6.69 1.07 8.12
C LEU A 72 -8.16 0.99 8.61
N ALA A 73 -9.01 1.94 8.22
CA ALA A 73 -10.39 2.00 8.69
C ALA A 73 -11.22 0.88 8.05
N ILE A 74 -11.02 0.64 6.75
CA ILE A 74 -11.68 -0.43 6.02
C ILE A 74 -11.13 -1.81 6.45
N ALA A 75 -9.81 -1.95 6.57
CA ALA A 75 -9.18 -3.21 6.97
C ALA A 75 -9.67 -3.70 8.33
N LYS A 76 -9.87 -2.78 9.29
CA LYS A 76 -10.42 -3.10 10.61
C LYS A 76 -11.81 -3.72 10.50
N ILE A 77 -12.69 -3.14 9.68
CA ILE A 77 -14.05 -3.64 9.47
C ILE A 77 -14.01 -4.98 8.73
N ALA A 78 -13.20 -5.10 7.68
CA ALA A 78 -13.06 -6.31 6.89
C ALA A 78 -12.57 -7.50 7.74
N LEU A 79 -11.59 -7.26 8.62
CA LEU A 79 -11.10 -8.28 9.57
C LEU A 79 -12.16 -8.67 10.61
N GLN A 80 -12.99 -7.74 11.07
CA GLN A 80 -14.11 -8.04 11.96
C GLN A 80 -15.17 -8.92 11.27
N ILE A 81 -15.50 -8.60 10.02
CA ILE A 81 -16.41 -9.40 9.19
C ILE A 81 -15.83 -10.80 8.98
N GLN A 82 -14.55 -10.89 8.59
CA GLN A 82 -13.85 -12.17 8.38
C GLN A 82 -13.82 -13.04 9.65
N ALA A 83 -13.65 -12.43 10.82
CA ALA A 83 -13.68 -13.15 12.10
C ALA A 83 -15.08 -13.62 12.49
N THR A 84 -16.13 -12.91 12.05
CA THR A 84 -17.53 -13.22 12.39
C THR A 84 -18.12 -14.29 11.47
N GLU A 85 -17.88 -14.18 10.16
CA GLU A 85 -18.44 -15.08 9.13
C GLU A 85 -17.54 -16.30 8.87
N ASN A 86 -17.23 -17.02 9.94
CA ASN A 86 -16.21 -18.07 9.97
C ASN A 86 -16.38 -19.05 8.78
N ASN A 87 -15.31 -19.20 7.97
CA ASN A 87 -15.18 -19.93 6.70
C ASN A 87 -15.48 -19.17 5.39
N THR A 88 -16.38 -18.18 5.35
CA THR A 88 -16.79 -17.55 4.06
C THR A 88 -15.63 -16.83 3.37
N PHE A 89 -14.80 -16.13 4.14
CA PHE A 89 -13.75 -15.26 3.61
C PHE A 89 -12.33 -15.76 3.93
N GLN A 90 -12.14 -17.05 4.23
CA GLN A 90 -10.81 -17.60 4.56
C GLN A 90 -9.81 -17.54 3.41
N LYS A 91 -10.30 -17.44 2.17
CA LYS A 91 -9.48 -17.32 0.97
C LYS A 91 -9.01 -15.89 0.68
N LEU A 92 -9.49 -14.91 1.45
CA LEU A 92 -9.11 -13.50 1.33
C LEU A 92 -8.02 -13.15 2.35
N PHE A 93 -6.87 -12.73 1.85
CA PHE A 93 -5.78 -12.18 2.67
C PHE A 93 -5.86 -10.66 2.68
N ILE A 94 -6.14 -10.09 3.86
CA ILE A 94 -6.30 -8.65 4.03
C ILE A 94 -4.95 -8.01 4.38
N HIS A 95 -4.49 -7.11 3.52
CA HIS A 95 -3.27 -6.32 3.69
C HIS A 95 -3.60 -4.85 3.95
N LEU A 96 -2.76 -4.19 4.73
CA LEU A 96 -2.78 -2.73 4.86
C LEU A 96 -2.04 -2.10 3.67
N GLY A 97 -2.60 -1.02 3.13
CA GLY A 97 -1.96 -0.25 2.06
C GLY A 97 -0.51 0.13 2.37
N ALA A 98 0.37 -0.06 1.39
CA ALA A 98 1.80 0.26 1.50
C ALA A 98 2.07 1.69 1.97
N PHE A 99 1.17 2.63 1.63
CA PHE A 99 1.21 4.01 2.12
C PHE A 99 1.13 4.10 3.65
N HIS A 100 0.21 3.38 4.29
CA HIS A 100 0.09 3.40 5.76
C HIS A 100 1.29 2.75 6.46
N ILE A 101 1.85 1.69 5.86
CA ILE A 101 3.06 1.04 6.35
C ILE A 101 4.24 2.02 6.28
N MET A 102 4.41 2.69 5.13
CA MET A 102 5.48 3.66 4.91
C MET A 102 5.34 4.89 5.82
N MET A 103 4.13 5.43 6.00
CA MET A 103 3.89 6.54 6.94
C MET A 103 4.20 6.14 8.38
N SER A 104 3.80 4.94 8.79
CA SER A 104 4.07 4.43 10.14
C SER A 104 5.57 4.28 10.37
N TYR A 105 6.30 3.78 9.37
CA TYR A 105 7.75 3.68 9.38
C TYR A 105 8.43 5.05 9.47
N PHE A 106 8.04 6.02 8.63
CA PHE A 106 8.60 7.37 8.69
C PHE A 106 8.28 8.08 10.01
N LYS A 107 7.10 7.85 10.58
CA LYS A 107 6.74 8.36 11.90
C LYS A 107 7.66 7.79 12.99
N ALA A 108 7.95 6.49 12.94
CA ALA A 108 8.88 5.85 13.88
C ALA A 108 10.29 6.43 13.74
N ILE A 109 10.81 6.58 12.52
CA ILE A 109 12.10 7.23 12.26
C ILE A 109 12.12 8.65 12.82
N GLY A 110 11.11 9.46 12.49
CA GLY A 110 11.01 10.84 12.97
C GLY A 110 11.02 10.93 14.49
N LYS A 111 10.35 9.99 15.18
CA LYS A 111 10.36 9.92 16.64
C LYS A 111 11.74 9.59 17.20
N VAL A 112 12.45 8.63 16.62
CA VAL A 112 13.83 8.28 17.01
C VAL A 112 14.77 9.48 16.81
N ILE A 113 14.70 10.15 15.66
CA ILE A 113 15.52 11.33 15.36
C ILE A 113 15.24 12.46 16.38
N ASN A 114 13.95 12.70 16.69
CA ASN A 114 13.56 13.73 17.64
C ASN A 114 14.07 13.44 19.07
N ASP A 115 14.05 12.18 19.49
CA ASP A 115 14.31 11.79 20.88
C ASP A 115 15.79 11.40 21.14
N CYS A 116 16.60 11.15 20.10
CA CYS A 116 18.01 10.77 20.27
C CYS A 116 18.97 11.95 20.58
N GLY A 117 18.44 13.15 20.84
CA GLY A 117 19.24 14.32 21.19
C GLY A 117 20.00 14.95 20.01
N LEU A 118 19.84 14.42 18.78
CA LEU A 118 20.43 14.96 17.56
C LEU A 118 20.10 16.45 17.36
N CYS A 119 18.86 16.86 17.61
CA CYS A 119 18.44 18.27 17.54
C CYS A 119 19.19 19.18 18.55
N GLY A 120 19.60 18.63 19.70
CA GLY A 120 20.39 19.35 20.71
C GLY A 120 21.84 19.54 20.28
N ILE A 121 22.42 18.57 19.56
CA ILE A 121 23.80 18.64 19.04
C ILE A 121 23.87 19.56 17.82
N PHE A 122 22.91 19.45 16.89
CA PHE A 122 22.89 20.21 15.63
C PHE A 122 22.22 21.59 15.74
N ASN A 123 21.78 21.98 16.95
CA ASN A 123 21.17 23.27 17.24
C ASN A 123 20.11 23.69 16.19
N CYS A 124 19.12 22.82 15.97
CA CYS A 124 18.06 23.01 14.96
C CYS A 124 17.18 24.27 15.13
N ASN A 125 17.44 25.11 16.15
CA ASN A 125 16.79 26.40 16.37
C ASN A 125 17.28 27.52 15.43
N GLN A 126 18.25 27.28 14.55
CA GLN A 126 18.79 28.27 13.61
C GLN A 126 18.00 28.37 12.27
N LEU A 127 16.95 27.56 12.07
CA LEU A 127 16.14 27.57 10.83
C LEU A 127 14.76 28.22 10.98
N LYS A 128 14.57 29.08 11.99
CA LYS A 128 13.47 30.05 12.02
C LYS A 128 13.97 31.41 11.53
N THR A 129 14.08 31.54 10.21
CA THR A 129 14.16 32.83 9.51
C THR A 129 13.24 32.77 8.31
#